data_AF-A0A7W6HE24-F1
#
_entry.id   AF-A0A7W6HE24-F1
#
_cell.length_a   1.000
_cell.length_b   1.000
_cell.length_c   1.000
_cell.angle_alpha   90.00
_cell.angle_beta   90.00
_cell.angle_gamma   90.00
#
_symmetry.space_group_name_H-M   'P 1'
#
loop_
_entity.id
_entity.type
_entity.pdbx_description
1 polymer ?
#
loop_
_entity_poly.entity_id
_entity_poly.type
_entity_poly.pdbx_seq_one_letter_code
_entity_poly.pdbx_strand_id
1 'polypeptide(L)'
;MTYRLIALASAVFLSTTSLAGAQGTGTTVVPAGQEAPAAGTTAPAGGGAAATSTAPAAGEAPAAGEAPAAAEAPAAAEAPAAAEAPAGGEAPAAAEAPAPAPSADAQMASAEGMQPDAHPSKDTATEGNAPTEGDMGKWVDPAGNPTYNIGEDGKVDWYAWRGSKKYGANCLQCHGPDGMGSSFAPNLTESLQNLSYFDFVGIVVSGQQNKWHPQNSVMPAWGEDPNVMCSLDAIYIYLRGRTDGVIGRGEPPRPEKNEEGQKAEYDCLGF
;
A
#
# COMPACT_ATOMS: atom_id res chain seq x y z
N MET A 1 63.04 -9.50 27.70
CA MET A 1 61.94 -10.21 27.03
C MET A 1 61.84 -9.76 25.58
N THR A 2 62.10 -10.67 24.65
CA THR A 2 62.02 -10.51 23.19
C THR A 2 60.58 -10.72 22.70
N TYR A 3 60.02 -9.77 21.96
CA TYR A 3 58.73 -9.92 21.25
C TYR A 3 58.99 -10.35 19.80
N ARG A 4 58.44 -11.50 19.38
CA ARG A 4 58.44 -11.94 17.97
C ARG A 4 57.17 -11.45 17.29
N LEU A 5 57.34 -10.69 16.21
CA LEU A 5 56.30 -10.41 15.22
C LEU A 5 55.95 -11.71 14.46
N ILE A 6 54.65 -12.01 14.31
CA ILE A 6 54.15 -13.01 13.36
C ILE A 6 53.29 -12.26 12.34
N ALA A 7 53.78 -12.20 11.10
CA ALA A 7 53.04 -11.75 9.94
C ALA A 7 52.24 -12.93 9.36
N LEU A 8 50.93 -12.77 9.20
CA LEU A 8 50.08 -13.71 8.45
C LEU A 8 49.71 -13.07 7.12
N ALA A 9 50.31 -13.59 6.05
CA ALA A 9 49.93 -13.33 4.68
C ALA A 9 48.90 -14.39 4.25
N SER A 10 47.68 -13.97 3.92
CA SER A 10 46.67 -14.84 3.31
C SER A 10 46.56 -14.49 1.83
N ALA A 11 46.90 -15.48 0.99
CA ALA A 11 46.94 -15.40 -0.45
C ALA A 11 45.53 -15.45 -1.06
N VAL A 12 45.28 -14.53 -1.99
CA VAL A 12 44.09 -14.48 -2.86
C VAL A 12 44.30 -15.46 -4.01
N PHE A 13 43.43 -16.47 -4.12
CA PHE A 13 43.33 -17.34 -5.31
C PHE A 13 42.28 -16.79 -6.27
N LEU A 14 42.72 -16.16 -7.37
CA LEU A 14 41.89 -15.88 -8.54
C LEU A 14 41.86 -17.13 -9.42
N SER A 15 40.71 -17.78 -9.51
CA SER A 15 40.46 -18.84 -10.49
C SER A 15 39.80 -18.24 -11.73
N THR A 16 40.53 -18.21 -12.84
CA THR A 16 40.03 -17.78 -14.16
C THR A 16 39.45 -18.99 -14.88
N THR A 17 38.13 -19.02 -15.03
CA THR A 17 37.48 -19.99 -15.92
C THR A 17 36.99 -19.24 -17.15
N SER A 18 37.69 -19.46 -18.26
CA SER A 18 37.29 -19.04 -19.60
C SER A 18 36.25 -20.02 -20.12
N LEU A 19 35.08 -19.55 -20.56
CA LEU A 19 34.12 -20.36 -21.29
C LEU A 19 33.86 -19.73 -22.66
N ALA A 20 34.21 -20.49 -23.68
CA ALA A 20 34.10 -20.16 -25.08
C ALA A 20 32.64 -20.06 -25.53
N GLY A 21 32.39 -19.14 -26.46
CA GLY A 21 31.10 -18.95 -27.11
C GLY A 21 30.74 -20.12 -28.03
N ALA A 22 29.50 -20.57 -27.93
CA ALA A 22 28.82 -21.37 -28.94
C ALA A 22 27.60 -20.58 -29.43
N GLN A 23 27.66 -20.17 -30.70
CA GLN A 23 26.51 -19.68 -31.44
C GLN A 23 25.63 -20.89 -31.76
N GLY A 24 24.46 -20.95 -31.12
CA GLY A 24 23.43 -21.97 -31.34
C GLY A 24 22.16 -21.30 -31.83
N THR A 25 21.74 -21.69 -33.02
CA THR A 25 20.56 -21.27 -33.78
C THR A 25 19.29 -21.15 -32.93
N GLY A 26 18.59 -20.03 -33.08
CA GLY A 26 17.32 -19.75 -32.40
C GLY A 26 16.23 -20.74 -32.78
N THR A 27 15.69 -21.41 -31.77
CA THR A 27 14.43 -22.15 -31.84
C THR A 27 13.40 -21.35 -31.04
N THR A 28 12.45 -20.75 -31.75
CA THR A 28 11.25 -20.13 -31.16
C THR A 28 10.41 -21.19 -30.46
N VAL A 29 10.25 -21.07 -29.14
CA VAL A 29 9.31 -21.87 -28.37
C VAL A 29 7.94 -21.21 -28.50
N VAL A 30 7.01 -21.88 -29.19
CA VAL A 30 5.59 -21.53 -29.27
C VAL A 30 4.85 -22.30 -28.16
N PRO A 31 4.10 -21.65 -27.26
CA PRO A 31 3.33 -22.34 -26.24
C PRO A 31 2.13 -23.11 -26.82
N ALA A 32 1.82 -24.26 -26.23
CA ALA A 32 0.75 -25.15 -26.66
C ALA A 32 -0.63 -24.50 -26.48
N GLY A 33 -1.45 -24.48 -27.54
CA GLY A 33 -2.85 -24.05 -27.46
C GLY A 33 -3.42 -23.25 -28.64
N GLN A 34 -2.70 -23.06 -29.75
CA GLN A 34 -3.25 -22.38 -30.93
C GLN A 34 -3.01 -23.17 -32.22
N GLU A 35 -4.11 -23.47 -32.92
CA GLU A 35 -4.12 -24.09 -34.25
C GLU A 35 -3.60 -23.11 -35.31
N ALA A 36 -2.70 -23.57 -36.17
CA ALA A 36 -2.12 -22.80 -37.26
C ALA A 36 -3.04 -22.82 -38.50
N PRO A 37 -3.26 -21.69 -39.20
CA PRO A 37 -3.98 -21.68 -40.46
C PRO A 37 -3.08 -22.14 -41.63
N ALA A 38 -3.72 -22.81 -42.60
CA ALA A 38 -3.10 -23.46 -43.73
C ALA A 38 -2.36 -22.51 -44.70
N ALA A 39 -1.21 -22.99 -45.21
CA ALA A 39 -0.42 -22.35 -46.25
C ALA A 39 -1.14 -22.40 -47.61
N GLY A 40 -1.38 -21.23 -48.20
CA GLY A 40 -1.80 -21.05 -49.59
C GLY A 40 -0.65 -20.47 -50.41
N THR A 41 -0.15 -21.26 -51.37
CA THR A 41 0.87 -20.88 -52.34
C THR A 41 0.29 -20.01 -53.45
N THR A 42 0.90 -18.86 -53.74
CA THR A 42 1.14 -18.35 -55.11
C THR A 42 2.07 -17.14 -55.07
N ALA A 43 3.25 -17.25 -55.68
CA ALA A 43 4.01 -16.11 -56.20
C ALA A 43 3.41 -15.68 -57.56
N PRO A 44 3.68 -14.44 -58.02
CA PRO A 44 4.73 -14.31 -59.02
C PRO A 44 5.59 -13.04 -58.89
N ALA A 45 6.62 -13.01 -59.75
CA ALA A 45 7.77 -12.12 -59.79
C ALA A 45 7.53 -10.75 -60.43
N GLY A 46 8.47 -9.82 -60.20
CA GLY A 46 8.92 -8.89 -61.25
C GLY A 46 9.11 -7.41 -60.86
N GLY A 47 10.35 -7.08 -60.46
CA GLY A 47 11.15 -5.90 -60.84
C GLY A 47 10.51 -4.52 -61.08
N GLY A 48 11.01 -3.52 -60.35
CA GLY A 48 10.80 -2.10 -60.69
C GLY A 48 11.56 -1.17 -59.75
N ALA A 49 12.50 -0.42 -60.29
CA ALA A 49 13.46 0.43 -59.59
C ALA A 49 12.85 1.70 -58.96
N ALA A 50 13.51 2.14 -57.87
CA ALA A 50 13.82 3.51 -57.45
C ALA A 50 12.77 4.64 -57.62
N ALA A 51 12.30 5.19 -56.49
CA ALA A 51 12.05 6.62 -56.35
C ALA A 51 11.99 7.05 -54.87
N THR A 52 12.98 7.86 -54.49
CA THR A 52 12.90 9.04 -53.60
C THR A 52 12.14 8.95 -52.28
N SER A 53 12.91 8.86 -51.17
CA SER A 53 12.48 9.32 -49.86
C SER A 53 12.43 10.85 -49.82
N THR A 54 11.23 11.43 -49.89
CA THR A 54 11.02 12.83 -49.50
C THR A 54 10.67 12.87 -48.01
N ALA A 55 11.58 13.45 -47.22
CA ALA A 55 11.32 13.86 -45.84
C ALA A 55 10.19 14.90 -45.81
N PRO A 56 9.26 14.87 -44.84
CA PRO A 56 8.44 16.03 -44.57
C PRO A 56 9.27 17.05 -43.77
N ALA A 57 9.24 18.28 -44.25
CA ALA A 57 9.84 19.44 -43.63
C ALA A 57 9.26 19.69 -42.23
N ALA A 58 10.11 20.18 -41.33
CA ALA A 58 9.72 20.76 -40.06
C ALA A 58 8.72 21.89 -40.29
N GLY A 59 7.50 21.70 -39.81
CA GLY A 59 6.49 22.74 -39.73
C GLY A 59 6.80 23.68 -38.58
N GLU A 60 6.80 24.97 -38.89
CA GLU A 60 7.04 26.09 -37.99
C GLU A 60 6.08 26.11 -36.79
N ALA A 61 6.63 26.49 -35.64
CA ALA A 61 5.89 26.75 -34.41
C ALA A 61 4.98 27.98 -34.59
N PRO A 62 3.69 27.91 -34.20
CA PRO A 62 2.86 29.09 -34.14
C PRO A 62 3.26 29.97 -32.95
N ALA A 63 3.23 31.27 -33.20
CA ALA A 63 3.54 32.34 -32.26
C ALA A 63 2.64 32.29 -31.01
N ALA A 64 3.23 32.69 -29.89
CA ALA A 64 2.58 32.86 -28.60
C ALA A 64 1.36 33.79 -28.71
N GLY A 65 0.18 33.22 -28.47
CA GLY A 65 -1.04 33.97 -28.24
C GLY A 65 -0.99 34.67 -26.88
N GLU A 66 -1.41 35.93 -26.88
CA GLU A 66 -1.46 36.82 -25.72
C GLU A 66 -2.30 36.23 -24.58
N ALA A 67 -1.79 36.40 -23.35
CA ALA A 67 -2.46 36.00 -22.13
C ALA A 67 -3.77 36.79 -21.95
N PRO A 68 -4.91 36.13 -21.66
CA PRO A 68 -6.11 36.85 -21.28
C PRO A 68 -5.91 37.54 -19.92
N ALA A 69 -6.41 38.76 -19.85
CA ALA A 69 -6.40 39.61 -18.66
C ALA A 69 -6.99 38.90 -17.43
N ALA A 70 -6.39 39.16 -16.28
CA ALA A 70 -6.83 38.69 -14.98
C ALA A 70 -8.32 38.99 -14.76
N ALA A 71 -9.09 37.92 -14.50
CA ALA A 71 -10.45 38.06 -14.00
C ALA A 71 -10.41 38.64 -12.58
N GLU A 72 -11.19 39.69 -12.36
CA GLU A 72 -11.35 40.31 -11.05
C GLU A 72 -11.90 39.31 -10.03
N ALA A 73 -11.35 39.35 -8.82
CA ALA A 73 -11.79 38.54 -7.71
C ALA A 73 -13.25 38.88 -7.32
N PRO A 74 -14.13 37.90 -7.13
CA PRO A 74 -15.45 38.17 -6.57
C PRO A 74 -15.31 38.68 -5.13
N ALA A 75 -16.08 39.72 -4.83
CA ALA A 75 -16.19 40.31 -3.50
C ALA A 75 -16.53 39.25 -2.44
N ALA A 76 -15.92 39.40 -1.26
CA ALA A 76 -16.19 38.60 -0.08
C ALA A 76 -17.70 38.56 0.22
N ALA A 77 -18.27 37.36 0.23
CA ALA A 77 -19.60 37.14 0.78
C ALA A 77 -19.58 37.37 2.29
N GLU A 78 -20.49 38.19 2.79
CA GLU A 78 -20.67 38.47 4.20
C GLU A 78 -21.00 37.19 4.98
N ALA A 79 -20.45 37.09 6.19
CA ALA A 79 -20.70 36.00 7.12
C ALA A 79 -22.20 35.94 7.50
N PRO A 80 -22.82 34.76 7.54
CA PRO A 80 -24.17 34.65 8.07
C PRO A 80 -24.17 34.98 9.57
N ALA A 81 -25.18 35.75 9.98
CA ALA A 81 -25.46 36.09 11.36
C ALA A 81 -25.59 34.83 12.23
N ALA A 82 -25.09 34.93 13.46
CA ALA A 82 -25.19 33.91 14.49
C ALA A 82 -26.65 33.43 14.66
N ALA A 83 -26.85 32.12 14.52
CA ALA A 83 -28.10 31.48 14.92
C ALA A 83 -28.22 31.53 16.45
N GLU A 84 -29.38 31.96 16.93
CA GLU A 84 -29.71 31.96 18.34
C GLU A 84 -29.78 30.54 18.91
N ALA A 85 -29.29 30.39 20.14
CA ALA A 85 -29.31 29.13 20.89
C ALA A 85 -30.76 28.70 21.19
N PRO A 86 -31.10 27.41 21.08
CA PRO A 86 -32.41 26.94 21.49
C PRO A 86 -32.56 27.01 23.01
N ALA A 87 -33.69 27.57 23.45
CA ALA A 87 -34.15 27.51 24.83
C ALA A 87 -34.40 26.05 25.25
N GLY A 88 -34.07 25.77 26.52
CA GLY A 88 -34.09 24.43 27.11
C GLY A 88 -35.42 23.71 26.99
N GLY A 89 -35.33 22.43 26.62
CA GLY A 89 -36.35 21.41 26.83
C GLY A 89 -35.84 20.38 27.81
N GLU A 90 -36.65 20.08 28.82
CA GLU A 90 -36.34 19.19 29.94
C GLU A 90 -36.14 17.73 29.49
N ALA A 91 -35.21 17.06 30.16
CA ALA A 91 -34.87 15.66 29.93
C ALA A 91 -36.04 14.72 30.30
N PRO A 92 -36.41 13.74 29.45
CA PRO A 92 -37.23 12.63 29.89
C PRO A 92 -36.37 11.60 30.64
N ALA A 93 -36.97 11.10 31.71
CA ALA A 93 -36.40 10.19 32.69
C ALA A 93 -35.96 8.84 32.11
N ALA A 94 -34.94 8.27 32.75
CA ALA A 94 -34.37 6.96 32.52
C ALA A 94 -35.45 5.86 32.53
N ALA A 95 -35.46 5.05 31.48
CA ALA A 95 -36.12 3.75 31.48
C ALA A 95 -35.10 2.67 31.86
N GLU A 96 -35.51 1.85 32.83
CA GLU A 96 -34.77 0.78 33.49
C GLU A 96 -34.46 -0.36 32.53
N ALA A 97 -33.18 -0.72 32.38
CA ALA A 97 -32.74 -1.89 31.61
C ALA A 97 -32.72 -3.14 32.51
N PRO A 98 -33.17 -4.31 32.03
CA PRO A 98 -33.22 -5.54 32.82
C PRO A 98 -31.84 -6.14 33.11
N ALA A 99 -31.75 -6.82 34.26
CA ALA A 99 -30.54 -7.32 34.90
C ALA A 99 -29.73 -8.39 34.09
N PRO A 100 -28.40 -8.48 34.30
CA PRO A 100 -27.54 -9.46 33.65
C PRO A 100 -27.62 -10.86 34.28
N ALA A 101 -27.49 -11.90 33.44
CA ALA A 101 -27.32 -13.30 33.85
C ALA A 101 -25.85 -13.60 34.22
N PRO A 102 -25.57 -14.59 35.10
CA PRO A 102 -24.26 -14.77 35.72
C PRO A 102 -23.25 -15.60 34.91
N SER A 103 -21.99 -15.40 35.31
CA SER A 103 -20.69 -15.73 34.73
C SER A 103 -20.29 -17.21 34.68
N ALA A 104 -19.40 -17.52 33.74
CA ALA A 104 -18.46 -18.63 33.84
C ALA A 104 -17.03 -18.08 33.67
N ASP A 105 -16.39 -17.81 34.80
CA ASP A 105 -14.96 -17.52 34.90
C ASP A 105 -14.15 -18.77 34.54
N ALA A 106 -13.30 -18.66 33.52
CA ALA A 106 -12.14 -19.53 33.34
C ALA A 106 -11.02 -18.75 32.65
N GLN A 107 -10.24 -18.06 33.49
CA GLN A 107 -8.81 -17.75 33.33
C GLN A 107 -8.36 -17.04 32.04
N MET A 108 -8.36 -15.72 32.08
CA MET A 108 -7.39 -14.89 31.34
C MET A 108 -6.43 -14.27 32.35
N ALA A 109 -5.14 -14.56 32.17
CA ALA A 109 -4.05 -14.00 32.94
C ALA A 109 -3.84 -12.52 32.58
N SER A 110 -3.65 -11.72 33.63
CA SER A 110 -3.07 -10.37 33.70
C SER A 110 -3.58 -9.32 32.72
N ALA A 111 -4.57 -8.56 33.20
CA ALA A 111 -5.00 -7.29 32.64
C ALA A 111 -3.98 -6.19 32.96
N GLU A 112 -3.13 -5.86 31.99
CA GLU A 112 -2.57 -4.51 31.82
C GLU A 112 -2.54 -4.25 30.31
N GLY A 113 -3.46 -3.41 29.80
CA GLY A 113 -3.43 -2.93 28.40
C GLY A 113 -4.33 -3.63 27.37
N MET A 114 -5.37 -4.36 27.77
CA MET A 114 -6.32 -4.98 26.81
C MET A 114 -7.09 -3.90 26.03
N GLN A 115 -6.70 -3.66 24.77
CA GLN A 115 -7.45 -2.81 23.84
C GLN A 115 -8.76 -3.53 23.47
N PRO A 116 -9.94 -2.90 23.63
CA PRO A 116 -11.25 -3.55 23.47
C PRO A 116 -11.56 -4.07 22.06
N ASP A 117 -10.72 -3.73 21.07
CA ASP A 117 -10.88 -4.10 19.66
C ASP A 117 -9.75 -5.00 19.12
N ALA A 118 -8.88 -5.53 20.01
CA ALA A 118 -7.74 -6.35 19.62
C ALA A 118 -8.20 -7.76 19.20
N HIS A 119 -8.10 -8.04 17.91
CA HIS A 119 -8.29 -9.37 17.34
C HIS A 119 -7.17 -9.67 16.37
N PRO A 120 -6.62 -10.89 16.33
CA PRO A 120 -5.60 -11.17 15.34
C PRO A 120 -6.19 -11.01 13.94
N SER A 121 -5.49 -10.26 13.10
CA SER A 121 -5.69 -10.22 11.66
C SER A 121 -5.56 -11.63 11.10
N LYS A 122 -6.14 -11.87 9.91
CA LYS A 122 -6.12 -13.18 9.29
C LYS A 122 -4.70 -13.69 9.12
N ASP A 123 -3.78 -12.86 8.65
CA ASP A 123 -2.38 -13.25 8.46
C ASP A 123 -1.69 -13.51 9.80
N THR A 124 -1.92 -12.68 10.83
CA THR A 124 -1.38 -12.94 12.18
C THR A 124 -1.94 -14.23 12.78
N ALA A 125 -3.22 -14.52 12.57
CA ALA A 125 -3.86 -15.74 13.05
C ALA A 125 -3.37 -17.01 12.34
N THR A 126 -2.97 -16.90 11.07
CA THR A 126 -2.60 -18.05 10.22
C THR A 126 -1.10 -18.28 10.16
N GLU A 127 -0.34 -17.22 9.93
CA GLU A 127 1.11 -17.26 9.68
C GLU A 127 1.94 -16.80 10.89
N GLY A 128 1.29 -16.19 11.88
CA GLY A 128 1.95 -15.53 13.00
C GLY A 128 2.50 -14.16 12.62
N ASN A 129 3.22 -13.54 13.56
CA ASN A 129 3.72 -12.17 13.40
C ASN A 129 5.16 -12.01 13.92
N ALA A 130 5.98 -13.06 13.82
CA ALA A 130 7.40 -12.95 14.15
C ALA A 130 8.11 -12.17 13.04
N PRO A 131 8.52 -10.90 13.27
CA PRO A 131 9.05 -10.07 12.21
C PRO A 131 10.48 -10.50 11.85
N THR A 132 10.75 -10.64 10.56
CA THR A 132 12.08 -10.86 9.99
C THR A 132 12.38 -9.79 8.95
N GLU A 133 13.67 -9.53 8.69
CA GLU A 133 14.06 -8.53 7.70
C GLU A 133 13.60 -8.95 6.30
N GLY A 134 12.91 -8.05 5.62
CA GLY A 134 12.54 -8.16 4.21
C GLY A 134 13.17 -7.04 3.37
N ASP A 135 12.77 -6.97 2.11
CA ASP A 135 13.34 -5.99 1.15
C ASP A 135 12.98 -4.54 1.50
N MET A 136 13.82 -3.60 1.10
CA MET A 136 13.58 -2.14 1.26
C MET A 136 13.48 -1.71 2.73
N GLY A 137 14.05 -2.50 3.65
CA GLY A 137 14.00 -2.25 5.09
C GLY A 137 12.62 -2.47 5.72
N LYS A 138 11.74 -3.25 5.07
CA LYS A 138 10.45 -3.67 5.65
C LYS A 138 10.62 -4.92 6.50
N TRP A 139 9.67 -5.17 7.39
CA TRP A 139 9.56 -6.43 8.11
C TRP A 139 8.56 -7.34 7.43
N VAL A 140 8.83 -8.64 7.45
CA VAL A 140 7.93 -9.68 6.93
C VAL A 140 7.70 -10.77 7.97
N ASP A 141 6.51 -11.37 7.92
CA ASP A 141 6.15 -12.51 8.75
C ASP A 141 6.74 -13.83 8.19
N PRO A 142 6.53 -14.99 8.86
CA PRO A 142 7.06 -16.27 8.39
C PRO A 142 6.61 -16.71 6.98
N ALA A 143 5.50 -16.17 6.47
CA ALA A 143 5.00 -16.43 5.12
C ALA A 143 5.51 -15.39 4.11
N GLY A 144 6.29 -14.40 4.54
CA GLY A 144 6.80 -13.32 3.72
C GLY A 144 5.83 -12.16 3.50
N ASN A 145 4.68 -12.13 4.19
CA ASN A 145 3.76 -11.01 4.08
C ASN A 145 4.30 -9.81 4.88
N PRO A 146 4.09 -8.56 4.42
CA PRO A 146 4.49 -7.38 5.16
C PRO A 146 3.89 -7.36 6.58
N THR A 147 4.70 -7.02 7.57
CA THR A 147 4.25 -6.89 8.95
C THR A 147 4.90 -5.71 9.68
N TYR A 148 4.36 -5.38 10.84
CA TYR A 148 4.89 -4.39 11.76
C TYR A 148 5.98 -5.00 12.65
N ASN A 149 6.84 -4.15 13.17
CA ASN A 149 7.73 -4.45 14.26
C ASN A 149 7.60 -3.37 15.34
N ILE A 150 7.58 -3.78 16.62
CA ILE A 150 7.53 -2.86 17.75
C ILE A 150 8.92 -2.82 18.37
N GLY A 151 9.54 -1.64 18.38
CA GLY A 151 10.85 -1.43 18.98
C GLY A 151 10.82 -1.62 20.50
N GLU A 152 12.00 -1.81 21.10
CA GLU A 152 12.14 -1.91 22.56
C GLU A 152 11.66 -0.64 23.29
N ASP A 153 11.66 0.50 22.61
CA ASP A 153 11.14 1.78 23.08
C ASP A 153 9.61 1.91 22.96
N GLY A 154 8.93 0.84 22.53
CA GLY A 154 7.48 0.78 22.35
C GLY A 154 6.97 1.51 21.12
N LYS A 155 7.86 2.06 20.27
CA LYS A 155 7.44 2.70 19.03
C LYS A 155 7.24 1.66 17.93
N VAL A 156 6.27 1.92 17.08
CA VAL A 156 6.06 1.16 15.86
C VAL A 156 7.21 1.44 14.88
N ASP A 157 7.53 0.48 14.01
CA ASP A 157 8.54 0.67 12.98
C ASP A 157 8.16 1.75 11.96
N TRP A 158 9.14 2.13 11.13
CA TRP A 158 8.97 3.17 10.12
C TRP A 158 7.80 2.92 9.17
N TYR A 159 7.60 1.69 8.69
CA TYR A 159 6.54 1.36 7.74
C TYR A 159 5.17 1.42 8.41
N ALA A 160 5.03 0.95 9.66
CA ALA A 160 3.80 1.13 10.44
C ALA A 160 3.46 2.61 10.66
N TRP A 161 4.45 3.44 11.02
CA TRP A 161 4.26 4.89 11.17
C TRP A 161 3.92 5.56 9.83
N ARG A 162 4.66 5.27 8.76
CA ARG A 162 4.39 5.79 7.40
C ARG A 162 3.01 5.38 6.91
N GLY A 163 2.62 4.13 7.18
CA GLY A 163 1.31 3.56 6.90
C GLY A 163 0.19 4.40 7.50
N SER A 164 0.32 4.80 8.77
CA SER A 164 -0.66 5.67 9.42
C SER A 164 -0.87 7.00 8.68
N LYS A 165 0.20 7.61 8.16
CA LYS A 165 0.13 8.87 7.41
C LYS A 165 -0.55 8.66 6.05
N LYS A 166 -0.21 7.57 5.36
CA LYS A 166 -0.74 7.23 4.04
C LYS A 166 -2.20 6.80 4.11
N TYR A 167 -2.56 6.07 5.15
CA TYR A 167 -3.93 5.79 5.52
C TYR A 167 -4.71 7.08 5.78
N GLY A 168 -4.15 7.98 6.60
CA GLY A 168 -4.75 9.28 6.91
C GLY A 168 -4.99 10.14 5.67
N ALA A 169 -4.08 10.09 4.70
CA ALA A 169 -4.19 10.87 3.47
C ALA A 169 -5.21 10.31 2.47
N ASN A 170 -5.30 8.97 2.33
CA ASN A 170 -6.01 8.36 1.22
C ASN A 170 -7.27 7.57 1.61
N CYS A 171 -7.34 7.05 2.84
CA CYS A 171 -8.35 6.05 3.23
C CYS A 171 -9.32 6.58 4.30
N LEU A 172 -8.82 7.44 5.20
CA LEU A 172 -9.54 8.02 6.34
C LEU A 172 -10.90 8.61 5.98
N GLN A 173 -11.00 9.28 4.82
CA GLN A 173 -12.21 9.98 4.40
C GLN A 173 -13.44 9.05 4.31
N CYS A 174 -13.22 7.78 4.00
CA CYS A 174 -14.28 6.78 3.89
C CYS A 174 -14.27 5.81 5.07
N HIS A 175 -13.08 5.31 5.44
CA HIS A 175 -12.93 4.27 6.46
C HIS A 175 -12.78 4.81 7.89
N GLY A 176 -12.99 6.11 8.10
CA GLY A 176 -13.01 6.72 9.42
C GLY A 176 -11.65 6.80 10.09
N PRO A 177 -11.55 7.49 11.26
CA PRO A 177 -10.30 7.55 12.01
C PRO A 177 -9.85 6.16 12.43
N ASP A 178 -8.54 5.92 12.34
CA ASP A 178 -7.89 4.71 12.86
C ASP A 178 -8.36 3.38 12.26
N GLY A 179 -9.01 3.40 11.09
CA GLY A 179 -9.55 2.18 10.46
C GLY A 179 -10.97 1.81 10.90
N MET A 180 -11.61 2.58 11.79
CA MET A 180 -12.81 2.14 12.53
C MET A 180 -14.11 2.13 11.73
N GLY A 181 -14.06 2.47 10.44
CA GLY A 181 -15.23 2.54 9.57
C GLY A 181 -16.02 3.82 9.74
N SER A 182 -17.06 3.94 8.91
CA SER A 182 -18.03 5.03 8.94
C SER A 182 -19.40 4.52 8.50
N SER A 183 -20.39 5.39 8.44
CA SER A 183 -21.67 5.08 7.80
C SER A 183 -21.54 4.79 6.29
N PHE A 184 -20.40 5.10 5.68
CA PHE A 184 -20.15 4.95 4.25
C PHE A 184 -19.32 3.71 3.89
N ALA A 185 -18.32 3.36 4.70
CA ALA A 185 -17.38 2.27 4.44
C ALA A 185 -17.10 1.43 5.70
N PRO A 186 -16.77 0.14 5.55
CA PRO A 186 -16.64 -0.78 6.68
C PRO A 186 -15.46 -0.47 7.59
N ASN A 187 -15.52 -1.00 8.80
CA ASN A 187 -14.41 -1.06 9.73
C ASN A 187 -13.31 -1.98 9.16
N LEU A 188 -12.14 -1.40 8.87
CA LEU A 188 -11.00 -2.12 8.33
C LEU A 188 -10.31 -2.99 9.38
N THR A 189 -10.38 -2.62 10.66
CA THR A 189 -9.78 -3.44 11.71
C THR A 189 -10.53 -4.76 11.88
N GLU A 190 -11.85 -4.74 11.70
CA GLU A 190 -12.69 -5.94 11.62
C GLU A 190 -12.52 -6.70 10.30
N SER A 191 -12.42 -5.97 9.17
CA SER A 191 -12.27 -6.58 7.85
C SER A 191 -11.00 -7.43 7.74
N LEU A 192 -9.88 -6.93 8.27
CA LEU A 192 -8.59 -7.62 8.25
C LEU A 192 -8.53 -8.89 9.10
N GLN A 193 -9.51 -9.15 9.97
CA GLN A 193 -9.64 -10.46 10.63
C GLN A 193 -9.99 -11.57 9.63
N ASN A 194 -10.50 -11.21 8.44
CA ASN A 194 -10.97 -12.15 7.42
C ASN A 194 -10.29 -11.97 6.04
N LEU A 195 -9.48 -10.93 5.88
CA LEU A 195 -8.76 -10.62 4.64
C LEU A 195 -7.26 -10.86 4.85
N SER A 196 -6.67 -11.68 3.97
CA SER A 196 -5.21 -11.81 3.92
C SER A 196 -4.58 -10.57 3.27
N TYR A 197 -3.27 -10.43 3.37
CA TYR A 197 -2.52 -9.41 2.64
C TYR A 197 -2.88 -9.40 1.14
N PHE A 198 -2.93 -10.57 0.50
CA PHE A 198 -3.27 -10.66 -0.93
C PHE A 198 -4.74 -10.31 -1.22
N ASP A 199 -5.67 -10.65 -0.32
CA ASP A 199 -7.07 -10.23 -0.44
C ASP A 199 -7.17 -8.69 -0.34
N PHE A 200 -6.47 -8.10 0.63
CA PHE A 200 -6.41 -6.65 0.83
C PHE A 200 -5.82 -5.94 -0.39
N VAL A 201 -4.67 -6.39 -0.90
CA VAL A 201 -4.03 -5.83 -2.10
C VAL A 201 -4.97 -5.93 -3.30
N GLY A 202 -5.61 -7.10 -3.50
CA GLY A 202 -6.57 -7.30 -4.57
C GLY A 202 -7.70 -6.27 -4.55
N ILE A 203 -8.32 -6.08 -3.38
CA ILE A 203 -9.41 -5.12 -3.19
C ILE A 203 -8.95 -3.67 -3.41
N VAL A 204 -7.79 -3.28 -2.87
CA VAL A 204 -7.28 -1.90 -3.04
C VAL A 204 -6.94 -1.61 -4.50
N VAL A 205 -6.29 -2.55 -5.17
CA VAL A 205 -5.88 -2.40 -6.57
C VAL A 205 -7.09 -2.35 -7.50
N SER A 206 -8.03 -3.30 -7.36
CA SER A 206 -9.18 -3.41 -8.28
C SER A 206 -10.37 -2.53 -7.90
N GLY A 207 -10.40 -2.00 -6.68
CA GLY A 207 -11.61 -1.47 -6.08
C GLY A 207 -12.65 -2.57 -5.79
N GLN A 208 -13.76 -2.18 -5.18
CA GLN A 208 -14.84 -3.10 -4.84
C GLN A 208 -16.20 -2.40 -4.86
N GLN A 209 -17.20 -3.05 -5.46
CA GLN A 209 -18.60 -2.67 -5.29
C GLN A 209 -19.22 -3.48 -4.14
N ASN A 210 -19.93 -2.80 -3.24
CA ASN A 210 -20.67 -3.48 -2.19
C ASN A 210 -21.80 -4.34 -2.80
N LYS A 211 -21.76 -5.66 -2.56
CA LYS A 211 -22.79 -6.60 -3.05
C LYS A 211 -24.12 -6.53 -2.30
N TRP A 212 -24.11 -6.04 -1.06
CA TRP A 212 -25.30 -5.92 -0.19
C TRP A 212 -26.15 -4.69 -0.52
N HIS A 213 -25.51 -3.62 -1.01
CA HIS A 213 -26.19 -2.41 -1.52
C HIS A 213 -25.47 -1.89 -2.78
N PRO A 214 -25.69 -2.51 -3.95
CA PRO A 214 -24.93 -2.25 -5.18
C PRO A 214 -25.04 -0.83 -5.74
N GLN A 215 -25.98 -0.02 -5.22
CA GLN A 215 -26.17 1.36 -5.64
C GLN A 215 -25.44 2.38 -4.75
N ASN A 216 -24.94 2.01 -3.55
CA ASN A 216 -24.65 3.00 -2.50
C ASN A 216 -23.21 3.01 -1.94
N SER A 217 -22.36 2.02 -2.20
CA SER A 217 -20.95 2.07 -1.79
C SER A 217 -20.05 1.39 -2.82
N VAL A 218 -19.20 2.21 -3.46
CA VAL A 218 -18.12 1.75 -4.34
C VAL A 218 -16.81 2.23 -3.74
N MET A 219 -15.92 1.29 -3.41
CA MET A 219 -14.51 1.58 -3.15
C MET A 219 -13.81 1.73 -4.51
N PRO A 220 -13.24 2.91 -4.83
CA PRO A 220 -12.51 3.11 -6.08
C PRO A 220 -11.32 2.15 -6.21
N ALA A 221 -10.92 1.90 -7.45
CA ALA A 221 -9.66 1.23 -7.74
C ALA A 221 -8.50 2.21 -7.53
N TRP A 222 -7.47 1.78 -6.79
CA TRP A 222 -6.27 2.58 -6.51
C TRP A 222 -5.03 2.07 -7.23
N GLY A 223 -5.16 1.03 -8.07
CA GLY A 223 -4.04 0.38 -8.76
C GLY A 223 -3.19 1.29 -9.65
N GLU A 224 -3.72 2.44 -10.05
CA GLU A 224 -3.03 3.43 -10.90
C GLU A 224 -2.56 4.68 -10.12
N ASP A 225 -2.88 4.79 -8.82
CA ASP A 225 -2.48 5.94 -8.02
C ASP A 225 -1.16 5.66 -7.28
N PRO A 226 -0.05 6.32 -7.66
CA PRO A 226 1.24 6.11 -7.00
C PRO A 226 1.23 6.53 -5.52
N ASN A 227 0.34 7.45 -5.10
CA ASN A 227 0.23 7.85 -3.70
C ASN A 227 -0.28 6.74 -2.78
N VAL A 228 -0.96 5.73 -3.35
CA VAL A 228 -1.40 4.52 -2.65
C VAL A 228 -0.47 3.36 -2.97
N MET A 229 -0.21 3.09 -4.25
CA MET A 229 0.52 1.88 -4.66
C MET A 229 1.97 1.86 -4.17
N CYS A 230 2.66 3.01 -4.14
CA CYS A 230 4.01 3.10 -3.57
C CYS A 230 4.05 2.96 -2.04
N SER A 231 2.89 2.92 -1.38
CA SER A 231 2.77 2.83 0.07
C SER A 231 1.80 1.73 0.51
N LEU A 232 1.43 0.81 -0.38
CA LEU A 232 0.39 -0.18 -0.12
C LEU A 232 0.77 -1.10 1.05
N ASP A 233 2.02 -1.58 1.06
CA ASP A 233 2.58 -2.38 2.15
C ASP A 233 2.55 -1.60 3.47
N ALA A 234 2.93 -0.33 3.46
CA ALA A 234 2.92 0.51 4.66
C ALA A 234 1.49 0.66 5.23
N ILE A 235 0.51 0.92 4.36
CA ILE A 235 -0.90 1.02 4.76
C ILE A 235 -1.38 -0.30 5.36
N TYR A 236 -1.03 -1.44 4.73
CA TYR A 236 -1.36 -2.76 5.26
C TYR A 236 -0.74 -2.99 6.63
N ILE A 237 0.56 -2.74 6.79
CA ILE A 237 1.30 -2.90 8.05
C ILE A 237 0.65 -2.12 9.19
N TYR A 238 0.28 -0.85 8.94
CA TYR A 238 -0.43 -0.03 9.92
C TYR A 238 -1.78 -0.64 10.32
N LEU A 239 -2.61 -1.00 9.33
CA LEU A 239 -3.94 -1.54 9.60
C LEU A 239 -3.87 -2.92 10.27
N ARG A 240 -2.92 -3.77 9.88
CA ARG A 240 -2.62 -5.05 10.53
C ARG A 240 -2.30 -4.85 12.00
N GLY A 241 -1.41 -3.91 12.33
CA GLY A 241 -1.08 -3.60 13.72
C GLY A 241 -2.23 -2.96 14.51
N ARG A 242 -3.15 -2.23 13.84
CA ARG A 242 -4.39 -1.74 14.43
C ARG A 242 -5.37 -2.88 14.74
N THR A 243 -5.53 -3.82 13.82
CA THR A 243 -6.35 -5.03 13.99
C THR A 243 -5.82 -5.86 15.15
N ASP A 244 -4.53 -6.19 15.13
CA ASP A 244 -3.84 -6.99 16.14
C ASP A 244 -3.80 -6.30 17.53
N GLY A 245 -4.21 -5.02 17.60
CA GLY A 245 -4.33 -4.26 18.85
C GLY A 245 -3.01 -3.74 19.41
N VAL A 246 -1.89 -3.92 18.70
CA VAL A 246 -0.56 -3.45 19.13
C VAL A 246 -0.30 -1.99 18.77
N ILE A 247 -0.98 -1.47 17.75
CA ILE A 247 -0.99 -0.05 17.41
C ILE A 247 -2.30 0.51 17.96
N GLY A 248 -2.21 1.49 18.86
CA GLY A 248 -3.38 2.17 19.43
C GLY A 248 -4.05 3.13 18.45
N ARG A 249 -5.10 3.81 18.93
CA ARG A 249 -5.77 4.89 18.18
C ARG A 249 -4.91 6.15 18.15
N GLY A 250 -5.07 6.94 17.09
CA GLY A 250 -4.28 8.15 16.83
C GLY A 250 -3.01 7.86 16.04
N GLU A 251 -2.25 8.93 15.78
CA GLU A 251 -0.96 8.82 15.11
C GLU A 251 0.06 8.15 16.06
N PRO A 252 0.68 7.02 15.68
CA PRO A 252 1.73 6.43 16.48
C PRO A 252 2.93 7.38 16.57
N PRO A 253 3.70 7.36 17.67
CA PRO A 253 4.90 8.17 17.80
C PRO A 253 5.86 7.93 16.63
N ARG A 254 6.44 9.01 16.10
CA ARG A 254 7.40 8.89 14.99
C ARG A 254 8.65 8.12 15.44
N PRO A 255 9.01 7.02 14.76
CA PRO A 255 10.23 6.27 15.05
C PRO A 255 11.46 6.94 14.42
N GLU A 256 12.62 6.31 14.61
CA GLU A 256 13.80 6.65 13.82
C GLU A 256 13.53 6.47 12.33
N LYS A 257 14.23 7.28 11.52
CA LYS A 257 14.02 7.29 10.08
C LYS A 257 14.68 6.06 9.46
N ASN A 258 13.91 5.28 8.71
CA ASN A 258 14.45 4.25 7.84
C ASN A 258 14.81 4.89 6.49
N GLU A 259 16.11 5.09 6.24
CA GLU A 259 16.62 5.69 4.99
C GLU A 259 16.30 4.83 3.77
N GLU A 260 16.40 3.51 3.87
CA GLU A 260 16.12 2.58 2.78
C GLU A 260 14.63 2.62 2.41
N GLY A 261 13.75 2.56 3.41
CA GLY A 261 12.32 2.63 3.18
C GLY A 261 11.86 4.00 2.68
N GLN A 262 12.46 5.09 3.15
CA GLN A 262 12.22 6.43 2.60
C GLN A 262 12.65 6.50 1.13
N LYS A 263 13.85 6.00 0.81
CA LYS A 263 14.35 5.99 -0.56
C LYS A 263 13.46 5.16 -1.48
N ALA A 264 13.03 3.98 -1.05
CA ALA A 264 12.13 3.14 -1.82
C ALA A 264 10.78 3.84 -2.13
N GLU A 265 10.22 4.54 -1.13
CA GLU A 265 9.02 5.35 -1.35
C GLU A 265 9.26 6.46 -2.39
N TYR A 266 10.36 7.20 -2.28
CA TYR A 266 10.67 8.31 -3.18
C TYR A 266 10.98 7.86 -4.60
N ASP A 267 11.76 6.81 -4.75
CA ASP A 267 12.07 6.21 -6.06
C ASP A 267 10.78 5.77 -6.77
N CYS A 268 9.83 5.18 -6.04
CA CYS A 268 8.54 4.77 -6.60
C CYS A 268 7.65 5.97 -6.98
N LEU A 269 7.66 7.04 -6.18
CA LEU A 269 6.91 8.27 -6.45
C LEU A 269 7.54 9.16 -7.54
N GLY A 270 8.80 8.90 -7.91
CA GLY A 270 9.54 9.66 -8.91
C GLY A 270 10.21 10.93 -8.39
N PHE A 271 10.64 10.95 -7.13
CA PHE A 271 11.40 12.05 -6.51
C PHE A 271 12.92 11.85 -6.57
#